data_AF-A0A2T6DQP2-F1
#
_entry.id   AF-A0A2T6DQP2-F1
#
_cell.length_a   1.000
_cell.length_b   1.000
_cell.length_c   1.000
_cell.angle_alpha   90.00
_cell.angle_beta   90.00
_cell.angle_gamma   90.00
#
_symmetry.space_group_name_H-M   'P 1'
#
loop_
_entity.id
_entity.type
_entity.pdbx_description
1 polymer ?
#
loop_
_entity_poly.entity_id
_entity_poly.type
_entity_poly.pdbx_seq_one_letter_code
_entity_poly.pdbx_strand_id
1 'polypeptide(L)'
;MTLRRLIIAFYLLLFLSLAAGSGVFFLQTKREYTRLQQMEAQSKVRLAEAEQKLREQERVLERLRTDPAYVEMIIRQRLGYSKPDEYIFRFEKTPYDR
;
A
#
# COMPACT_ATOMS: atom_id res chain seq x y z
N MET A 1 -33.40 -46.20 34.84
CA MET A 1 -32.67 -46.01 33.56
C MET A 1 -31.52 -47.00 33.51
N THR A 2 -31.41 -47.84 32.48
CA THR A 2 -30.35 -48.86 32.42
C THR A 2 -28.97 -48.20 32.29
N LEU A 3 -28.00 -48.66 33.09
CA LEU A 3 -26.64 -48.11 33.16
C LEU A 3 -25.99 -47.91 31.77
N ARG A 4 -26.27 -48.82 30.83
CA ARG A 4 -25.85 -48.72 29.41
C ARG A 4 -26.32 -47.42 28.74
N ARG A 5 -27.57 -47.00 28.96
CA ARG A 5 -28.12 -45.77 28.34
C ARG A 5 -27.44 -44.52 28.89
N LEU A 6 -27.09 -44.50 30.18
CA LEU A 6 -26.34 -43.41 30.79
C LEU A 6 -24.92 -43.29 30.21
N ILE A 7 -24.22 -44.41 30.06
CA ILE A 7 -22.88 -44.45 29.48
C ILE A 7 -22.91 -43.95 28.02
N ILE A 8 -23.87 -44.43 27.21
CA ILE A 8 -24.02 -44.00 25.81
C ILE A 8 -24.33 -42.50 25.74
N ALA A 9 -25.25 -42.01 26.58
CA ALA A 9 -25.58 -40.58 26.61
C ALA A 9 -24.37 -39.72 26.98
N PHE A 10 -23.55 -40.16 27.93
CA PHE A 10 -22.32 -39.47 28.32
C PHE A 10 -21.31 -39.39 27.17
N TYR A 11 -21.05 -40.50 26.48
CA TYR A 11 -20.15 -40.51 25.32
C TYR A 11 -20.69 -39.67 24.15
N LEU A 12 -22.00 -39.69 23.91
CA LEU A 12 -22.62 -38.83 22.90
C LEU A 12 -22.43 -37.34 23.23
N LEU A 13 -22.62 -36.96 24.50
CA LEU A 13 -22.40 -35.60 24.97
C LEU A 13 -20.94 -35.18 24.80
N LEU A 14 -20.01 -36.07 25.14
CA LEU A 14 -18.57 -35.83 25.00
C LEU A 14 -18.14 -35.73 23.54
N PHE A 15 -18.73 -36.55 22.66
CA PHE A 15 -18.47 -36.47 21.22
C PHE A 15 -19.01 -35.17 20.62
N LEU A 16 -20.24 -34.77 21.00
CA LEU A 16 -20.84 -33.53 20.53
C LEU A 16 -20.07 -32.30 21.00
N SER A 17 -19.59 -32.28 22.24
CA SER A 17 -18.79 -31.16 22.75
C SER A 17 -17.45 -31.05 22.02
N LEU A 18 -16.79 -32.19 21.74
CA LEU A 18 -15.55 -32.21 20.98
C LEU A 18 -15.76 -31.75 19.53
N ALA A 19 -16.80 -32.26 18.86
CA ALA A 19 -17.15 -31.88 17.49
C ALA A 19 -17.50 -30.38 17.39
N ALA A 20 -18.26 -29.85 18.35
CA ALA A 20 -18.60 -28.43 18.40
C ALA A 20 -17.33 -27.57 18.61
N GLY A 21 -16.45 -27.96 19.53
CA GLY A 21 -15.17 -27.27 19.76
C GLY A 21 -14.29 -27.25 18.51
N SER A 22 -14.13 -28.39 17.85
CA SER A 22 -13.37 -28.49 16.60
C SER A 22 -13.98 -27.67 15.46
N GLY A 23 -15.31 -27.67 15.33
CA GLY A 23 -16.02 -26.87 14.32
C GLY A 23 -15.80 -25.37 14.48
N VAL A 24 -15.88 -24.87 15.71
CA VAL A 24 -15.62 -23.45 16.02
C VAL A 24 -14.17 -23.07 15.70
N PHE A 25 -13.21 -23.90 16.14
CA PHE A 25 -11.79 -23.66 15.89
C PHE A 25 -11.45 -23.65 14.39
N PHE A 26 -12.08 -24.55 13.61
CA PHE A 26 -11.88 -24.62 12.17
C PHE A 26 -12.41 -23.36 11.46
N LEU A 27 -13.59 -22.88 11.84
CA LEU A 27 -14.17 -21.66 11.28
C LEU A 27 -13.32 -20.43 11.62
N GLN A 28 -12.82 -20.33 12.86
CA GLN A 28 -11.94 -19.23 13.28
C GLN A 28 -10.63 -19.24 12.48
N THR A 29 -10.00 -20.41 12.35
CA THR A 29 -8.76 -20.57 11.58
C THR A 29 -8.94 -20.21 10.10
N LYS A 30 -10.06 -20.62 9.49
CA LYS A 30 -10.38 -20.25 8.10
C LYS A 30 -10.55 -18.74 7.91
N ARG A 31 -11.17 -18.05 8.86
CA ARG A 31 -11.32 -16.59 8.81
C ARG A 31 -9.97 -15.88 8.89
N GLU A 32 -9.10 -16.34 9.79
CA GLU A 32 -7.76 -15.77 9.94
C GLU A 32 -6.92 -15.99 8.67
N TYR A 33 -6.98 -17.19 8.11
CA TYR A 33 -6.32 -17.50 6.84
C TYR A 33 -6.79 -16.60 5.69
N THR A 34 -8.10 -16.38 5.58
CA THR A 34 -8.67 -15.51 4.55
C THR A 34 -8.23 -14.05 4.74
N ARG A 35 -8.16 -13.59 5.99
CA ARG A 35 -7.67 -12.25 6.33
C ARG A 35 -6.21 -12.08 5.94
N LEU A 36 -5.36 -13.07 6.25
CA LEU A 36 -3.95 -13.07 5.86
C LEU A 36 -3.78 -13.02 4.35
N GLN A 37 -4.55 -13.80 3.59
CA GLN A 37 -4.53 -13.75 2.13
C GLN A 37 -4.91 -12.37 1.58
N GLN A 38 -5.92 -11.72 2.15
CA GLN A 38 -6.31 -10.37 1.76
C GLN A 38 -5.20 -9.35 2.05
N MET A 39 -4.55 -9.45 3.20
CA MET A 39 -3.42 -8.59 3.56
C MET A 39 -2.22 -8.80 2.64
N GLU A 40 -1.93 -10.06 2.28
CA GLU A 40 -0.88 -10.39 1.32
C GLU A 40 -1.18 -9.80 -0.07
N ALA A 41 -2.41 -9.95 -0.56
CA ALA A 41 -2.84 -9.37 -1.84
C ALA A 41 -2.71 -7.84 -1.86
N GLN A 42 -3.18 -7.16 -0.81
CA GLN A 42 -3.03 -5.71 -0.68
C GLN A 42 -1.57 -5.28 -0.60
N SER A 43 -0.74 -6.04 0.12
CA SER A 43 0.70 -5.77 0.21
C SER A 43 1.39 -5.88 -1.14
N LYS A 44 1.06 -6.92 -1.93
CA LYS A 44 1.58 -7.11 -3.29
C LYS A 44 1.20 -5.98 -4.23
N VAL A 45 -0.04 -5.49 -4.17
CA VAL A 45 -0.47 -4.32 -4.96
C VAL A 45 0.33 -3.08 -4.58
N ARG A 46 0.43 -2.78 -3.28
CA ARG A 46 1.22 -1.63 -2.80
C ARG A 46 2.70 -1.72 -3.17
N LEU A 47 3.27 -2.93 -3.13
CA LEU A 47 4.64 -3.17 -3.54
C LEU A 47 4.82 -2.86 -5.03
N ALA A 48 3.92 -3.37 -5.89
CA ALA A 48 3.97 -3.11 -7.33
C ALA A 48 3.83 -1.60 -7.65
N GLU A 49 2.95 -0.89 -6.96
CA GLU A 49 2.80 0.56 -7.10
C GLU A 49 4.06 1.32 -6.66
N ALA A 50 4.65 0.93 -5.53
CA ALA A 50 5.89 1.55 -5.03
C ALA A 50 7.06 1.31 -5.99
N GLU A 51 7.20 0.09 -6.52
CA GLU A 51 8.22 -0.22 -7.52
C GLU A 51 8.02 0.57 -8.83
N GLN A 52 6.78 0.76 -9.28
CA GLN A 52 6.50 1.60 -10.45
C GLN A 52 6.95 3.04 -10.22
N LYS A 53 6.57 3.64 -9.08
CA LYS A 53 6.99 5.00 -8.70
C LYS A 53 8.51 5.12 -8.59
N LEU A 54 9.17 4.10 -8.04
CA LEU A 54 10.62 4.08 -7.92
C LEU A 54 11.30 4.07 -9.29
N ARG A 55 10.84 3.22 -10.22
CA ARG A 55 11.34 3.21 -11.61
C ARG A 55 11.12 4.55 -12.33
N GLU A 56 9.99 5.21 -12.10
CA GLU A 56 9.75 6.55 -12.66
C GLU A 56 10.73 7.59 -12.11
N GLN A 57 10.97 7.57 -10.79
CA GLN A 57 11.93 8.46 -10.16
C GLN A 57 13.37 8.21 -10.63
N GLU A 58 13.77 6.95 -10.77
CA GLU A 58 15.08 6.58 -11.30
C GLU A 58 15.29 7.11 -12.72
N ARG A 59 14.30 6.99 -13.62
CA ARG A 59 14.37 7.58 -14.97
C ARG A 59 14.47 9.10 -14.95
N VAL A 60 13.80 9.77 -14.00
CA VAL A 60 13.91 11.22 -13.84
C VAL A 60 15.31 11.58 -13.35
N LEU A 61 15.85 10.84 -12.38
CA LEU A 61 17.19 11.05 -11.83
C LEU A 61 18.28 10.79 -12.86
N GLU A 62 18.12 9.76 -13.69
CA GLU A 62 19.04 9.44 -14.79
C GLU A 62 19.07 10.56 -15.82
N ARG A 63 17.90 11.10 -16.20
CA ARG A 63 17.81 12.28 -17.09
C ARG A 63 18.44 13.53 -16.46
N LEU A 64 18.22 13.77 -15.17
CA LEU A 64 18.88 14.86 -14.42
C LEU A 64 20.40 14.68 -14.37
N ARG A 65 20.91 13.45 -14.30
CA ARG A 65 22.37 13.20 -14.24
C ARG A 65 23.06 13.32 -15.60
N THR A 66 22.37 12.95 -16.67
CA THR A 66 22.96 12.84 -18.01
C THR A 66 22.80 14.09 -18.86
N ASP A 67 21.83 14.95 -18.57
CA ASP A 67 21.57 16.19 -19.32
C ASP A 67 21.73 17.45 -18.44
N PRO A 68 22.90 18.13 -18.51
CA PRO A 68 23.14 19.37 -17.78
C PRO A 68 22.18 20.51 -18.18
N ALA A 69 21.67 20.53 -19.42
CA ALA A 69 20.74 21.56 -19.88
C ALA A 69 19.36 21.38 -19.22
N TYR A 70 18.94 20.13 -19.01
CA TYR A 70 17.70 19.81 -18.29
C TYR A 70 17.77 20.20 -16.80
N VAL A 71 18.93 20.01 -16.15
CA VAL A 71 19.16 20.45 -14.77
C VAL A 71 19.03 21.97 -14.65
N GLU A 72 19.68 22.71 -15.55
CA GLU A 72 19.63 24.16 -15.56
C GLU A 72 18.18 24.68 -15.75
N MET A 73 17.41 24.06 -16.65
CA MET A 73 16.00 24.38 -16.87
C MET A 73 15.14 24.14 -15.61
N ILE A 74 15.28 22.99 -14.94
CA ILE A 74 14.52 22.66 -13.72
C ILE A 74 14.88 23.63 -12.57
N ILE A 75 16.16 23.97 -12.43
CA ILE A 75 16.64 24.92 -11.42
C ILE A 75 16.07 26.32 -11.68
N ARG A 76 16.06 26.80 -12.92
CA ARG A 76 15.40 28.07 -13.30
C ARG A 76 13.91 28.05 -12.96
N GLN A 77 13.21 26.96 -13.27
CA GLN A 77 11.76 26.88 -13.13
C GLN A 77 11.27 26.64 -11.69
N ARG A 78 11.96 25.81 -10.89
CA ARG A 78 11.57 25.50 -9.50
C ARG A 78 12.20 26.41 -8.46
N LEU A 79 13.43 26.85 -8.67
CA LEU A 79 14.20 27.63 -7.70
C LEU A 79 14.29 29.11 -8.07
N GLY A 80 13.75 29.53 -9.23
CA GLY A 80 13.82 30.91 -9.70
C GLY A 80 15.25 31.38 -9.96
N TYR A 81 16.18 30.44 -10.14
CA TYR A 81 17.60 30.74 -10.29
C TYR A 81 17.85 31.44 -11.63
N SER A 82 18.65 32.50 -11.61
CA SER A 82 19.12 33.22 -12.81
C SER A 82 20.64 33.31 -12.76
N LYS A 83 21.33 33.21 -13.90
CA LYS A 83 22.80 33.34 -13.91
C LYS A 83 23.20 34.78 -13.54
N PRO A 84 24.42 35.01 -13.00
CA PRO A 84 24.87 36.34 -12.59
C PRO A 84 24.81 37.40 -13.72
N ASP A 85 24.93 36.95 -14.97
CA ASP A 85 24.94 37.80 -16.17
C ASP A 85 23.57 37.92 -16.86
N GLU A 86 22.48 37.47 -16.23
CA GLU A 86 21.13 37.50 -16.82
C GLU A 86 20.24 38.58 -16.19
N TYR A 87 19.48 39.27 -17.05
CA TYR A 87 18.54 40.31 -16.64
C TYR A 87 17.13 39.73 -16.43
N ILE A 88 16.61 39.86 -15.21
CA ILE A 88 15.23 39.47 -14.87
C ILE A 88 14.30 40.66 -15.14
N PHE A 89 13.48 40.57 -16.19
CA PHE A 89 12.43 41.55 -16.45
C PHE A 89 11.17 41.19 -15.64
N ARG A 90 10.93 41.93 -14.56
CA ARG A 90 9.66 41.85 -13.82
C ARG A 90 8.68 42.87 -14.40
N PHE A 91 7.70 42.40 -15.13
CA PHE A 91 6.61 43.25 -15.61
C PHE A 91 5.64 43.50 -14.44
N GLU A 92 5.50 44.76 -14.03
CA GLU A 92 4.42 45.14 -13.13
C GLU A 92 3.09 45.01 -13.86
N LYS A 93 2.11 44.38 -13.21
CA LYS A 93 0.75 44.25 -13.75
C LYS A 93 0.15 45.65 -13.85
N THR A 94 0.21 46.24 -15.04
CA THR A 94 -0.33 47.57 -15.27
C THR A 94 -1.85 47.51 -15.05
N PRO A 95 -2.49 48.46 -14.35
CA PRO A 95 -3.90 48.37 -13.98
C PRO A 95 -4.90 48.53 -15.14
N TYR A 96 -4.48 48.38 -16.40
CA TYR A 96 -5.32 48.62 -17.57
C TYR A 96 -5.66 47.30 -18.27
N ASP A 97 -6.41 46.46 -17.56
CA ASP A 97 -7.23 45.42 -18.14
C ASP A 97 -8.70 45.82 -17.88
N ARG A 98 -9.30 46.49 -18.87
CA ARG A 98 -10.73 46.79 -18.97
C ARG A 98 -11.20 46.37 -20.36
#